data_AF-A0A800ESM8-F1
#
_entry.id   AF-A0A800ESM8-F1
#
_cell.length_a   1.000
_cell.length_b   1.000
_cell.length_c   1.000
_cell.angle_alpha   90.00
_cell.angle_beta   90.00
_cell.angle_gamma   90.00
#
_symmetry.space_group_name_H-M   'P 1'
#
loop_
_entity.id
_entity.type
_entity.pdbx_description
1 polymer ?
#
loop_
_entity_poly.entity_id
_entity_poly.type
_entity_poly.pdbx_seq_one_letter_code
_entity_poly.pdbx_strand_id
1 'polypeptide(L)'
;MFSIDDGFDFESFIFGPRRRRRRRNMKWKIFERGDLKFVILRLISNRPMHGYEVMKALEEESKGYYRPSPGSVYPTLQMLEDEGYVTVEKQE
;
A
#
# COMPACT_ATOMS: atom_id res chain seq x y z
N MET A 1 -5.82 -22.66 6.65
CA MET A 1 -5.76 -21.23 6.25
C MET A 1 -4.47 -21.07 5.47
N PHE A 2 -4.55 -21.20 4.14
CA PHE A 2 -3.39 -21.07 3.26
C PHE A 2 -3.21 -19.58 2.97
N SER A 3 -2.38 -18.91 3.75
CA SER A 3 -1.84 -17.62 3.31
C SER A 3 -0.79 -17.94 2.26
N ILE A 4 -1.06 -17.51 1.03
CA ILE A 4 -0.03 -17.40 0.01
C ILE A 4 0.90 -16.29 0.51
N ASP A 5 1.99 -16.68 1.18
CA ASP A 5 3.19 -15.87 1.18
C ASP A 5 3.88 -16.15 -0.17
N ASP A 6 3.56 -15.34 -1.19
CA ASP A 6 4.12 -15.38 -2.57
C ASP A 6 5.66 -15.23 -2.64
N GLY A 7 6.39 -15.29 -1.51
CA GLY A 7 7.81 -14.97 -1.45
C GLY A 7 8.13 -13.50 -1.78
N PHE A 8 7.11 -12.64 -1.88
CA PHE A 8 7.28 -11.22 -2.11
C PHE A 8 7.73 -10.52 -0.83
N ASP A 9 9.01 -10.15 -0.78
CA ASP A 9 9.59 -9.38 0.33
C ASP A 9 9.14 -7.91 0.26
N PHE A 10 7.94 -7.65 0.78
CA PHE A 10 7.35 -6.30 0.88
C PHE A 10 8.28 -5.32 1.58
N GLU A 11 9.00 -5.79 2.61
CA GLU A 11 9.96 -4.96 3.33
C GLU A 11 11.12 -4.55 2.41
N SER A 12 11.69 -5.47 1.63
CA SER A 12 12.71 -5.11 0.66
C SER A 12 12.17 -4.27 -0.50
N PHE A 13 10.91 -4.43 -0.88
CA PHE A 13 10.26 -3.58 -1.88
C PHE A 13 10.13 -2.13 -1.38
N ILE A 14 9.54 -1.91 -0.19
CA ILE A 14 9.29 -0.57 0.39
C ILE A 14 10.56 0.09 0.94
N PHE A 15 11.44 -0.68 1.58
CA PHE A 15 12.62 -0.14 2.27
C PHE A 15 13.91 -0.27 1.46
N GLY A 16 13.89 -1.00 0.34
CA GLY A 16 15.08 -1.34 -0.43
C GLY A 16 16.01 -2.31 0.32
N PRO A 17 17.08 -2.80 -0.34
CA PRO A 17 18.04 -3.69 0.28
C PRO A 17 18.70 -3.01 1.49
N ARG A 18 18.59 -3.64 2.67
CA ARG A 18 19.09 -3.15 3.97
C ARG A 18 20.61 -2.91 3.95
N ARG A 19 21.06 -1.76 3.47
CA ARG A 19 22.46 -1.32 3.66
C ARG A 19 22.64 -0.86 5.12
N ARG A 20 23.49 -1.59 5.87
CA ARG A 20 23.93 -1.23 7.22
C ARG A 20 24.66 0.14 7.22
N ARG A 21 23.94 1.27 7.26
CA ARG A 21 24.41 2.55 7.84
C ARG A 21 23.33 3.63 7.85
N ARG A 22 23.26 4.33 8.99
CA ARG A 22 22.52 5.57 9.30
C ARG A 22 20.98 5.50 9.34
N ARG A 23 20.49 5.16 10.54
CA ARG A 23 19.22 5.65 11.11
C ARG A 23 19.27 7.18 11.25
N ARG A 24 18.61 7.90 10.33
CA ARG A 24 17.94 9.19 10.52
C ARG A 24 17.63 9.73 9.11
N ASN A 25 16.35 9.90 8.80
CA ASN A 25 15.83 10.53 7.58
C ASN A 25 15.71 9.64 6.33
N MET A 26 15.48 8.34 6.48
CA MET A 26 15.03 7.47 5.38
C MET A 26 13.51 7.62 5.17
N LYS A 27 13.04 8.88 5.09
CA LYS A 27 11.64 9.21 4.87
C LYS A 27 11.33 8.86 3.39
N TRP A 28 10.72 7.69 3.20
CA TRP A 28 9.58 7.45 2.29
C TRP A 28 9.70 7.74 0.80
N LYS A 29 10.84 7.47 0.15
CA LYS A 29 10.96 7.64 -1.31
C LYS A 29 9.89 6.89 -2.13
N ILE A 30 9.34 5.79 -1.64
CA ILE A 30 8.30 5.00 -2.34
C ILE A 30 6.90 5.60 -2.21
N PHE A 31 6.50 6.04 -1.01
CA PHE A 31 5.19 6.69 -0.83
C PHE A 31 5.16 8.15 -1.35
N GLU A 32 6.31 8.73 -1.72
CA GLU A 32 6.43 10.06 -2.34
C GLU A 32 6.46 10.04 -3.89
N ARG A 33 6.65 8.88 -4.54
CA ARG A 33 6.93 8.79 -6.00
C ARG A 33 5.83 8.17 -6.86
N GLY A 34 4.64 7.96 -6.30
CA GLY A 34 3.53 7.34 -7.04
C GLY A 34 3.50 5.82 -6.96
N ASP A 35 4.35 5.20 -6.12
CA ASP A 35 4.35 3.75 -5.92
C ASP A 35 3.20 3.27 -5.02
N LEU A 36 2.51 4.19 -4.33
CA LEU A 36 1.35 3.90 -3.46
C LEU A 36 0.28 3.06 -4.19
N LYS A 37 0.05 3.34 -5.47
CA LYS A 37 -0.95 2.62 -6.29
C LYS A 37 -0.66 1.12 -6.39
N PHE A 38 0.62 0.74 -6.50
CA PHE A 38 1.02 -0.68 -6.58
C PHE A 38 0.80 -1.40 -5.25
N VAL A 39 1.05 -0.70 -4.14
CA VAL A 39 0.77 -1.24 -2.80
C VAL A 39 -0.73 -1.45 -2.62
N ILE A 40 -1.55 -0.46 -2.99
CA ILE A 40 -3.01 -0.56 -2.92
C ILE A 40 -3.52 -1.73 -3.78
N LEU A 41 -3.04 -1.88 -5.01
CA LEU A 41 -3.41 -2.99 -5.89
C LEU A 41 -3.08 -4.35 -5.28
N ARG A 42 -1.91 -4.47 -4.63
CA ARG A 42 -1.52 -5.71 -3.94
C ARG A 42 -2.44 -6.03 -2.76
N LEU A 43 -2.83 -5.00 -1.99
CA LEU A 43 -3.75 -5.19 -0.86
C LEU A 43 -5.11 -5.70 -1.34
N ILE A 44 -5.67 -5.05 -2.35
CA ILE A 44 -7.00 -5.37 -2.88
C ILE A 44 -6.99 -6.69 -3.67
N SER A 45 -5.87 -7.07 -4.28
CA SER A 45 -5.76 -8.37 -4.98
C SER A 45 -5.83 -9.57 -4.04
N ASN A 46 -5.50 -9.39 -2.76
CA ASN A 46 -5.66 -10.44 -1.75
C ASN A 46 -7.12 -10.61 -1.30
N ARG A 47 -7.85 -9.50 -1.11
CA ARG A 47 -9.28 -9.49 -0.78
C ARG A 47 -9.91 -8.14 -1.14
N PRO A 48 -11.22 -8.09 -1.45
CA PRO A 48 -11.95 -6.83 -1.50
C PRO A 48 -11.79 -6.08 -0.16
N MET A 49 -11.53 -4.77 -0.25
CA MET A 49 -11.33 -3.90 0.91
C MET A 49 -12.05 -2.57 0.70
N HIS A 50 -12.64 -2.05 1.78
CA HIS A 50 -13.08 -0.65 1.80
C HIS A 50 -11.89 0.31 1.89
N GLY A 51 -12.04 1.56 1.45
CA GLY A 51 -10.95 2.54 1.48
C GLY A 51 -10.33 2.76 2.87
N TYR A 52 -11.11 2.64 3.94
CA TYR A 52 -10.60 2.67 5.31
C TYR A 52 -9.81 1.42 5.71
N GLU A 53 -10.22 0.25 5.24
CA GLU A 53 -9.45 -0.98 5.45
C GLU A 53 -8.12 -0.94 4.71
N VAL A 54 -8.10 -0.38 3.48
CA VAL A 54 -6.85 -0.11 2.74
C VAL A 54 -5.94 0.80 3.55
N MET A 55 -6.47 1.87 4.14
CA MET A 55 -5.68 2.75 5.03
C MET A 55 -5.08 2.01 6.22
N LYS A 56 -5.86 1.16 6.90
CA LYS A 56 -5.36 0.35 8.02
C LYS A 56 -4.29 -0.64 7.58
N ALA A 57 -4.55 -1.38 6.51
CA ALA A 57 -3.61 -2.37 6.00
C ALA A 57 -2.28 -1.72 5.58
N LEU A 58 -2.32 -0.55 4.95
CA LEU A 58 -1.12 0.24 4.62
C LEU A 58 -0.32 0.66 5.87
N GLU A 59 -0.99 1.06 6.95
CA GLU A 59 -0.33 1.38 8.22
C GLU A 59 0.29 0.13 8.85
N GLU A 60 -0.42 -0.99 8.85
CA GLU A 60 0.02 -2.26 9.42
C GLU A 60 1.20 -2.87 8.66
N GLU A 61 1.13 -2.94 7.33
CA GLU A 61 2.23 -3.45 6.49
C GLU A 61 3.47 -2.57 6.55
N SER A 62 3.27 -1.25 6.69
CA SER A 62 4.38 -0.34 6.93
C SER A 62 4.84 -0.34 8.39
N LYS A 63 4.32 -1.20 9.27
CA LYS A 63 4.68 -1.29 10.70
C LYS A 63 4.56 0.06 11.44
N GLY A 64 3.52 0.83 11.10
CA GLY A 64 3.24 2.15 11.67
C GLY A 64 4.18 3.26 11.22
N TYR A 65 5.12 2.95 10.32
CA TYR A 65 6.07 3.92 9.83
C TYR A 65 5.39 4.85 8.78
N TYR A 66 4.47 4.34 7.95
CA TYR A 66 3.63 5.16 7.05
C TYR A 66 2.19 5.20 7.54
N ARG A 67 1.67 6.41 7.76
CA ARG A 67 0.25 6.64 8.09
C ARG A 67 -0.44 7.28 6.90
N PRO A 68 -1.21 6.51 6.10
CA PRO A 68 -1.92 7.05 4.96
C PRO A 68 -2.97 8.07 5.41
N SER A 69 -3.17 9.11 4.60
CA SER A 69 -4.27 10.04 4.79
C SER A 69 -5.39 9.74 3.78
N PRO A 70 -6.64 10.13 4.10
CA PRO A 70 -7.73 10.10 3.11
C PRO A 70 -7.35 10.80 1.80
N GLY A 71 -6.63 11.92 1.89
CA GLY A 71 -6.19 12.71 0.73
C GLY A 71 -5.11 12.06 -0.12
N SER A 72 -4.42 11.02 0.36
CA SER A 72 -3.50 10.21 -0.47
C SER A 72 -4.16 8.95 -1.00
N VAL A 73 -5.04 8.32 -0.22
CA VAL A 73 -5.63 7.02 -0.57
C VAL A 73 -6.81 7.15 -1.52
N TYR A 74 -7.79 8.01 -1.23
CA TYR A 74 -8.99 8.10 -2.05
C TYR A 74 -8.73 8.59 -3.48
N PRO A 75 -7.89 9.62 -3.72
CA PRO A 75 -7.55 10.01 -5.08
C PRO A 75 -6.81 8.91 -5.85
N THR A 76 -5.99 8.10 -5.16
CA THR A 76 -5.30 6.97 -5.79
C THR A 76 -6.28 5.85 -6.13
N LEU A 77 -7.26 5.56 -5.27
CA LEU A 77 -8.32 4.59 -5.56
C LEU A 77 -9.17 5.03 -6.73
N GLN A 78 -9.55 6.32 -6.79
CA GLN A 78 -10.30 6.88 -7.92
C GLN A 78 -9.50 6.75 -9.21
N MET A 79 -8.22 7.12 -9.21
CA MET A 79 -7.34 6.95 -10.37
C MET A 79 -7.26 5.49 -10.83
N LEU A 80 -7.13 4.55 -9.90
CA LEU A 80 -7.09 3.11 -10.23
C LEU A 80 -8.43 2.62 -10.80
N GLU A 81 -9.55 3.16 -10.33
CA GLU A 81 -10.88 2.87 -10.89
C GLU A 81 -11.02 3.43 -12.30
N ASP A 82 -10.65 4.70 -12.50
CA ASP A 82 -10.71 5.40 -13.78
C ASP A 82 -9.82 4.71 -14.85
N GLU A 83 -8.66 4.18 -14.43
CA GLU A 83 -7.75 3.40 -15.29
C GLU A 83 -8.22 1.94 -15.51
N GLY A 84 -9.28 1.49 -14.81
CA GLY A 84 -9.86 0.16 -14.95
C GLY A 84 -9.09 -0.96 -14.22
N TYR A 85 -8.22 -0.62 -13.26
CA TYR A 85 -7.48 -1.60 -12.47
C TYR A 85 -8.25 -2.09 -11.23
N VAL A 86 -9.21 -1.32 -10.74
CA VAL A 86 -10.11 -1.71 -9.64
C VAL A 86 -11.56 -1.34 -9.97
N THR A 87 -12.50 -1.99 -9.30
CA THR A 87 -13.94 -1.68 -9.41
C THR A 87 -14.49 -1.33 -8.03
N VAL A 88 -15.32 -0.30 -7.94
CA VAL A 88 -15.98 0.08 -6.69
C VAL A 88 -17.36 -0.56 -6.62
N GLU A 89 -17.56 -1.41 -5.60
CA GLU A 89 -18.89 -1.89 -5.24
C GLU A 89 -19.46 -1.02 -4.11
N LYS A 90 -20.64 -0.43 -4.35
CA LYS A 90 -21.41 0.23 -3.30
C LYS A 90 -22.21 -0.85 -2.58
N GLN A 91 -21.96 -1.03 -1.29
CA GLN A 91 -22.88 -1.79 -0.44
C GLN A 91 -24.07 -0.89 -0.14
N GLU A 92 -25.27 -1.36 -0.51
CA GLU A 92 -26.57 -0.72 -0.27
C GLU A 92 -27.13 -1.09 1.10
#